data_AF-A0A6P0JVA2-F1
#
_entry.id   AF-A0A6P0JVA2-F1
#
_cell.length_a   1.000
_cell.length_b   1.000
_cell.length_c   1.000
_cell.angle_alpha   90.00
_cell.angle_beta   90.00
_cell.angle_gamma   90.00
#
_symmetry.space_group_name_H-M   'P 1'
#
loop_
_entity.id
_entity.type
_entity.pdbx_description
1 polymer ?
#
loop_
_entity_poly.entity_id
_entity_poly.type
_entity_poly.pdbx_seq_one_letter_code
_entity_poly.pdbx_strand_id
1 'polypeptide(L)'
;MNNFSHNLDTSQEANQENGQLWQYVQSLDPEMIAQLSQPSPDVAQAMERNIIGLLGGLPPEHFGVTITTSREHLGRLLASAMMSGYFLHSAEQRMQFEKHLAGVDSEDDDKS
;
A
#
# COMPACT_ATOMS: atom_id res chain seq x y z
N MET A 1 -4.60 20.05 30.54
CA MET A 1 -3.72 19.25 29.65
C MET A 1 -4.40 19.13 28.29
N ASN A 2 -4.03 19.94 27.29
CA ASN A 2 -4.43 19.72 25.89
C ASN A 2 -3.17 19.74 25.04
N ASN A 3 -2.76 18.58 24.55
CA ASN A 3 -1.84 18.52 23.42
C ASN A 3 -2.02 17.18 22.70
N PHE A 4 -2.85 17.15 21.66
CA PHE A 4 -2.78 16.15 20.59
C PHE A 4 -3.57 16.67 19.38
N SER A 5 -2.91 17.49 18.58
CA SER A 5 -3.29 17.76 17.18
C SER A 5 -2.09 18.41 16.49
N HIS A 6 -1.12 17.57 16.14
CA HIS A 6 -0.05 17.95 15.22
C HIS A 6 0.25 16.76 14.33
N ASN A 7 -0.64 16.53 13.37
CA ASN A 7 -0.43 15.63 12.24
C ASN A 7 -1.48 15.96 11.17
N LEU A 8 -1.33 17.12 10.52
CA LEU A 8 -2.07 17.41 9.28
C LEU A 8 -1.44 18.54 8.45
N ASP A 9 -0.12 18.57 8.27
CA ASP A 9 0.51 19.62 7.45
C ASP A 9 1.40 19.13 6.30
N THR A 10 1.67 17.82 6.19
CA THR A 10 2.50 17.30 5.09
C THR A 10 1.77 17.27 3.74
N SER A 11 0.45 17.44 3.72
CA SER A 11 -0.36 17.42 2.49
C SER A 11 -0.61 18.81 1.88
N GLN A 12 -0.39 19.90 2.63
CA GLN A 12 -0.59 21.26 2.14
C GLN A 12 0.63 21.81 1.39
N GLU A 13 1.85 21.49 1.84
CA GLU A 13 3.10 21.90 1.18
C GLU A 13 3.20 21.32 -0.25
N ALA A 14 2.92 20.02 -0.42
CA ALA A 14 2.95 19.37 -1.73
C ALA A 14 1.92 19.96 -2.72
N ASN A 15 0.78 20.46 -2.24
CA ASN A 15 -0.25 21.05 -3.09
C ASN A 15 0.14 22.47 -3.55
N GLN A 16 0.78 23.26 -2.67
CA GLN A 16 1.33 24.57 -3.04
C GLN A 16 2.45 24.46 -4.08
N GLU A 17 3.37 23.49 -3.93
CA GLU A 17 4.44 23.26 -4.90
C GLU A 17 3.91 22.82 -6.27
N ASN A 18 2.89 21.95 -6.29
CA ASN A 18 2.21 21.56 -7.54
C ASN A 18 1.58 22.76 -8.24
N GLY A 19 0.96 23.68 -7.49
CA GLY A 19 0.40 24.92 -8.04
C GLY A 19 1.47 25.85 -8.62
N GLN A 20 2.63 25.96 -7.96
CA GLN A 20 3.74 26.80 -8.42
C GLN A 20 4.41 26.27 -9.69
N LEU A 21 4.64 24.95 -9.76
CA LEU A 21 5.15 24.29 -10.96
C LEU A 21 4.18 24.43 -12.14
N TRP A 22 2.87 24.26 -11.90
CA TRP A 22 1.86 24.45 -12.94
C TRP A 22 1.82 25.90 -13.44
N GLN A 23 1.89 26.88 -12.53
CA GLN A 23 1.93 28.29 -12.90
C GLN A 23 3.19 28.64 -13.70
N TYR A 24 4.33 28.07 -13.32
CA TYR A 24 5.58 28.21 -14.06
C TYR A 24 5.49 27.61 -15.46
N VAL A 25 4.99 26.38 -15.60
CA VAL A 25 4.82 25.72 -16.90
C VAL A 25 3.88 26.51 -17.81
N GLN A 26 2.80 27.10 -17.27
CA GLN A 26 1.90 27.98 -18.03
C GLN A 26 2.54 29.31 -18.43
N SER A 27 3.55 29.78 -17.68
CA SER A 27 4.27 31.02 -17.98
C SER A 27 5.40 30.84 -19.00
N LEU A 28 5.75 29.61 -19.37
CA LEU A 28 6.79 29.32 -20.36
C LEU A 28 6.32 29.69 -21.77
N ASP A 29 7.26 30.19 -22.58
CA ASP A 29 7.01 30.43 -23.99
C ASP A 29 6.68 29.13 -24.74
N PRO A 30 5.78 29.16 -25.74
CA PRO A 30 5.38 27.97 -26.50
C PRO A 30 6.56 27.20 -27.12
N GLU A 31 7.62 27.90 -27.51
CA GLU A 31 8.85 27.29 -28.03
C GLU A 31 9.64 26.52 -26.97
N MET A 32 9.70 27.03 -25.73
CA MET A 32 10.33 26.31 -24.62
C MET A 32 9.52 25.07 -24.24
N ILE A 33 8.18 25.15 -24.25
CA ILE A 33 7.30 24.00 -24.02
C ILE A 33 7.51 22.93 -25.10
N ALA A 34 7.61 23.34 -26.37
CA ALA A 34 7.86 22.41 -27.48
C ALA A 34 9.22 21.70 -27.35
N GLN A 35 10.26 22.42 -26.93
CA GLN A 35 11.58 21.83 -26.67
C GLN A 35 11.58 20.89 -25.46
N LEU A 36 10.92 21.28 -24.36
CA LEU A 36 10.75 20.43 -23.17
C LEU A 36 9.92 19.16 -23.45
N SER A 37 8.98 19.22 -24.39
CA SER A 37 8.13 18.09 -24.81
C SER A 37 8.82 17.13 -25.78
N GLN A 38 10.06 17.41 -26.19
CA GLN A 38 10.86 16.62 -27.14
C GLN A 38 12.17 16.17 -26.48
N PRO A 39 12.13 15.30 -25.44
CA PRO A 39 13.34 14.83 -24.80
C PRO A 39 14.17 13.98 -25.76
N SER A 40 15.50 14.05 -25.64
CA SER A 40 16.38 13.10 -26.32
C SER A 40 16.15 11.69 -25.79
N PRO A 41 16.49 10.62 -26.55
CA PRO A 41 16.26 9.23 -26.14
C PRO A 41 16.84 8.90 -24.76
N ASP A 42 18.05 9.38 -24.47
CA ASP A 42 18.73 9.14 -23.19
C ASP A 42 18.01 9.83 -22.02
N VAL A 43 17.49 11.04 -22.26
CA VAL A 43 16.73 11.79 -21.25
C VAL A 43 15.36 11.15 -21.01
N ALA A 44 14.70 10.65 -22.06
CA ALA A 44 13.45 9.91 -21.94
C ALA A 44 13.63 8.63 -21.12
N GLN A 45 14.69 7.87 -21.36
CA GLN A 45 15.02 6.67 -20.59
C GLN A 45 15.36 6.99 -19.12
N ALA A 46 16.10 8.08 -18.88
CA ALA A 46 16.39 8.55 -17.52
C ALA A 46 15.11 8.95 -16.78
N MET A 47 14.19 9.66 -17.45
CA MET A 47 12.88 10.02 -16.89
C MET A 47 12.02 8.80 -16.59
N GLU A 48 11.92 7.84 -17.51
CA GLU A 48 11.20 6.58 -17.28
C GLU A 48 11.72 5.87 -16.03
N ARG A 49 13.04 5.75 -15.91
CA ARG A 49 13.69 5.12 -14.76
C ARG A 49 13.44 5.88 -13.46
N ASN A 50 13.39 7.21 -13.52
CA ASN A 50 13.07 8.05 -12.36
C ASN A 50 11.60 7.88 -11.95
N ILE A 51 10.68 7.86 -12.91
CA ILE A 51 9.25 7.62 -12.68
C ILE A 51 9.02 6.22 -12.10
N ILE A 52 9.66 5.18 -12.63
CA ILE A 52 9.59 3.82 -12.07
C ILE A 52 10.17 3.80 -10.65
N GLY A 53 11.28 4.51 -10.40
CA GLY A 53 11.88 4.62 -9.08
C GLY A 53 10.95 5.30 -8.07
N LEU A 54 10.30 6.40 -8.48
CA LEU A 54 9.27 7.08 -7.69
C LEU A 54 8.09 6.13 -7.43
N LEU A 55 7.51 5.53 -8.47
CA LEU A 55 6.36 4.61 -8.35
C LEU A 55 6.67 3.35 -7.54
N GLY A 56 7.89 2.81 -7.62
CA GLY A 56 8.33 1.64 -6.87
C GLY A 56 8.68 1.92 -5.41
N GLY A 57 8.92 3.20 -5.06
CA GLY A 57 9.14 3.65 -3.69
C GLY A 57 7.89 4.21 -3.01
N LEU A 58 6.79 4.35 -3.74
CA LEU A 58 5.54 4.88 -3.19
C LEU A 58 4.80 3.80 -2.40
N PRO A 59 4.15 4.17 -1.26
CA PRO A 59 3.35 3.23 -0.51
C PRO A 59 2.20 2.71 -1.42
N PRO A 60 2.00 1.38 -1.50
CA PRO A 60 1.00 0.79 -2.38
C PRO A 60 -0.44 1.25 -2.07
N GLU A 61 -0.67 1.83 -0.90
CA GLU A 61 -1.96 2.38 -0.48
C GLU A 61 -2.36 3.64 -1.27
N HIS A 62 -1.41 4.34 -1.90
CA HIS A 62 -1.66 5.59 -2.65
C HIS A 62 -1.78 5.39 -4.16
N PHE A 63 -1.64 4.15 -4.66
CA PHE A 63 -1.67 3.85 -6.10
C PHE A 63 -2.46 2.58 -6.41
N GLY A 64 -3.11 2.55 -7.57
CA GLY A 64 -3.73 1.33 -8.08
C GLY A 64 -2.66 0.34 -8.56
N VAL A 65 -2.43 -0.73 -7.80
CA VAL A 65 -1.50 -1.81 -8.19
C VAL A 65 -2.22 -2.81 -9.08
N THR A 66 -1.78 -2.93 -10.34
CA THR A 66 -2.24 -4.00 -11.25
C THR A 66 -1.22 -5.12 -11.29
N ILE A 67 -1.63 -6.34 -10.94
CA ILE A 67 -0.78 -7.54 -11.00
C ILE A 67 -1.20 -8.37 -12.21
N THR A 68 -0.29 -8.55 -13.18
CA THR A 68 -0.51 -9.43 -14.33
C THR A 68 0.13 -10.78 -14.07
N THR A 69 -0.63 -11.86 -14.21
CA THR A 69 -0.13 -13.24 -14.01
C THR A 69 -0.84 -14.23 -14.92
N SER A 70 -0.28 -15.44 -15.03
CA SER A 70 -0.87 -16.53 -15.82
C SER A 70 -1.98 -17.24 -15.04
N ARG A 71 -2.89 -17.91 -15.76
CA ARG A 71 -3.94 -18.75 -15.16
C ARG A 71 -3.38 -19.81 -14.21
N GLU A 72 -2.25 -20.42 -14.59
CA GLU A 72 -1.56 -21.45 -13.82
C GLU A 72 -1.05 -20.91 -12.48
N HIS A 73 -0.32 -19.79 -12.51
CA HIS A 73 0.22 -19.17 -11.31
C HIS A 73 -0.88 -18.65 -10.39
N LEU A 74 -1.93 -18.04 -10.96
CA LEU A 74 -3.10 -17.60 -10.20
C LEU A 74 -3.81 -18.80 -9.53
N GLY A 75 -3.99 -19.90 -10.26
CA GLY A 75 -4.60 -21.11 -9.72
C GLY A 75 -3.83 -21.68 -8.52
N ARG A 76 -2.50 -21.71 -8.61
CA ARG A 76 -1.63 -22.16 -7.50
C ARG A 76 -1.73 -21.22 -6.29
N LEU A 77 -1.78 -19.91 -6.50
CA LEU A 77 -1.94 -18.92 -5.44
C LEU A 77 -3.29 -19.05 -4.73
N LEU A 78 -4.36 -19.26 -5.49
CA LEU A 78 -5.69 -19.47 -4.91
C LEU A 78 -5.73 -20.78 -4.09
N ALA A 79 -5.14 -21.85 -4.62
CA ALA A 79 -5.05 -23.12 -3.88
C ALA A 79 -4.29 -22.97 -2.57
N SER A 80 -3.14 -22.28 -2.56
CA SER A 80 -2.37 -22.05 -1.33
C SER A 80 -3.11 -21.17 -0.33
N ALA A 81 -3.80 -20.14 -0.80
CA ALA A 81 -4.64 -19.28 0.04
C ALA A 81 -5.79 -20.06 0.69
N MET A 82 -6.47 -20.92 -0.08
CA MET A 82 -7.55 -21.77 0.44
C MET A 82 -7.05 -22.75 1.51
N MET A 83 -5.92 -23.42 1.26
CA MET A 83 -5.33 -24.33 2.25
C MET A 83 -4.93 -23.58 3.54
N SER A 84 -4.34 -22.39 3.38
CA SER A 84 -3.97 -21.54 4.52
C SER A 84 -5.19 -21.09 5.32
N GLY A 85 -6.27 -20.71 4.64
CA GLY A 85 -7.53 -20.33 5.28
C GLY A 85 -8.16 -21.46 6.09
N TYR A 86 -8.17 -22.68 5.54
CA TYR A 86 -8.65 -23.86 6.26
C TYR A 86 -7.82 -24.13 7.52
N PHE A 87 -6.48 -24.09 7.40
CA PHE A 87 -5.58 -24.29 8.53
C PHE A 87 -5.80 -23.27 9.64
N LEU A 88 -5.96 -21.99 9.27
CA LEU A 88 -6.18 -20.92 10.23
C LEU A 88 -7.52 -21.08 10.96
N HIS A 89 -8.56 -21.49 10.24
CA HIS A 89 -9.87 -21.77 10.83
C HIS A 89 -9.82 -22.98 11.77
N SER A 90 -9.13 -24.07 11.39
CA SER A 90 -8.94 -25.22 12.28
C SER A 90 -8.16 -24.85 13.54
N ALA A 91 -7.14 -24.01 13.42
CA ALA A 91 -6.38 -23.50 14.56
C ALA A 91 -7.26 -22.66 15.50
N GLU A 92 -8.15 -21.83 14.94
CA GLU A 92 -9.12 -21.05 15.71
C GLU A 92 -10.09 -21.96 16.47
N GLN A 93 -10.67 -22.97 15.81
CA GLN A 93 -11.59 -23.92 16.46
C GLN A 93 -10.91 -24.64 17.63
N ARG A 94 -9.65 -25.09 17.43
CA ARG A 94 -8.87 -25.73 18.48
C ARG A 94 -8.64 -24.78 19.65
N MET A 95 -8.25 -23.53 19.38
CA MET A 95 -8.03 -22.54 20.44
C MET A 95 -9.33 -22.25 21.22
N GLN A 96 -10.48 -22.15 20.54
CA GLN A 96 -11.76 -21.94 21.21
C GLN A 96 -12.12 -23.15 22.09
N PHE A 97 -11.95 -24.37 21.57
CA PHE A 97 -12.19 -25.58 22.35
C PHE A 97 -11.30 -25.66 23.61
N GLU A 98 -10.01 -25.36 23.47
CA GLU A 98 -9.07 -25.31 24.61
C GLU A 98 -9.48 -24.25 25.65
N LYS A 99 -9.98 -23.08 25.22
CA LYS A 99 -10.52 -22.07 26.14
C LYS A 99 -11.75 -22.57 26.90
N HIS A 100 -12.66 -23.26 26.22
CA HIS A 100 -13.84 -23.83 26.87
C HIS A 100 -13.45 -24.92 27.88
N LEU A 101 -12.49 -25.79 27.55
CA LEU A 101 -12.03 -26.83 28.47
C LEU A 101 -11.28 -26.25 29.69
N ALA A 102 -10.40 -25.27 29.47
CA ALA A 102 -9.69 -24.60 30.57
C ALA A 102 -10.62 -23.80 31.50
N GLY A 103 -11.74 -23.29 30.98
CA GLY A 103 -12.79 -22.67 31.80
C GLY A 103 -13.60 -23.67 32.63
N VAL A 104 -13.65 -24.94 32.25
CA VAL A 104 -14.34 -26.01 33.01
C VAL A 104 -13.46 -26.55 34.15
N ASP A 105 -12.13 -26.59 33.98
CA ASP A 105 -11.19 -27.03 35.03
C ASP A 105 -11.03 -26.02 36.20
N SER A 106 -11.62 -24.83 36.12
CA SER A 106 -11.51 -23.79 37.15
C SER A 106 -12.70 -23.70 38.12
N GLU A 107 -13.73 -24.55 37.97
CA GLU A 107 -14.95 -24.52 38.80
C GLU A 107 -15.04 -25.63 39.88
N ASP A 108 -14.07 -26.55 39.97
CA ASP A 108 -14.12 -27.69 40.93
C ASP A 108 -13.25 -27.53 42.21
N ASP A 109 -12.57 -26.40 42.40
CA ASP A 109 -11.75 -26.15 43.61
C ASP A 109 -12.47 -25.36 44.74
N ASP A 110 -13.77 -25.04 44.60
CA ASP A 110 -14.54 -24.26 45.59
C ASP A 110 -15.73 -25.02 46.22
N LYS A 111 -15.64 -26.34 46.39
CA LYS A 111 -16.48 -27.08 47.35
C LYS A 111 -15.69 -28.14 48.11
N SER A 112 -15.06 -27.65 49.19
CA SER A 112 -14.83 -28.43 50.43
C SER A 112 -16.15 -28.79 51.12
#